data_AF-A0A2N1BVC4-F1
#
_entry.id   AF-A0A2N1BVC4-F1
#
_cell.length_a   1.000
_cell.length_b   1.000
_cell.length_c   1.000
_cell.angle_alpha   90.00
_cell.angle_beta   90.00
_cell.angle_gamma   90.00
#
_symmetry.space_group_name_H-M   'P 1'
#
loop_
_entity.id
_entity.type
_entity.pdbx_description
1 polymer ?
#
loop_
_entity_poly.entity_id
_entity_poly.type
_entity_poly.pdbx_seq_one_letter_code
_entity_poly.pdbx_strand_id
1 'polypeptide(L)'
;MNHFRILVLFLSLITPSIWADQLGKQIKAVENGLLPANVFKGDKPWTLHERMKNYGVPGVGIAVIQDHKVVWFKTYGLADRETGKIANNKTLFQAGSVSKPFAAFGALQLVEAGKLSLDADVNSFLKSWKLPNNKFTAQAKVTLRHLLSHTGGVSVHGFGGYAEGKKVPTVLQVLEGSGPANSSPVRVDKLPGEGFRYSGGGYTIAQLMMSDVTGKQFDDLLNEMLIKPLRMMQSTYNQPLPPNLLKHAAAGVLPDGVAVPGKRHIYPEMAAAGLWTTANDLALFTIEMQKALNGESQLISKSMAETMATPVDAGYGLGWGISKRGGSSYFSHGGWDEGFSSQLTSHMNNGDGVVVMINSNHPAFINEVVNAVAHTYSWDGYAVNEILAIPEELISKYTGRYRYNASSSISITHQQGKLFMRYAGEKANELLYTGDGLFMRRERTTPIIFTNNDDALQLNFVLGDGTYRPHIRLDKNVHLAADILEKGIYADALTVYEKLLTESPSEASVSEGYLNNTGLSSMKDNSVYAIKILTMNTDLYPDSANTWDSLALAYQESGNIDKAIEHYHNALKRDPKFASALKGVADLENKKAQSK
;
A
#
# COMPACT_ATOMS: atom_id res chain seq x y z
N MET A 1 -37.38 44.58 47.21
CA MET A 1 -38.24 43.52 46.64
C MET A 1 -37.50 42.89 45.48
N ASN A 2 -36.98 41.68 45.68
CA ASN A 2 -36.20 40.93 44.69
C ASN A 2 -37.13 40.28 43.66
N HIS A 3 -36.87 40.50 42.37
CA HIS A 3 -37.47 39.71 41.29
C HIS A 3 -36.49 38.61 40.86
N PHE A 4 -36.82 37.37 41.22
CA PHE A 4 -36.20 36.16 40.67
C PHE A 4 -36.78 35.90 39.27
N ARG A 5 -35.95 35.92 38.23
CA ARG A 5 -36.28 35.35 36.91
C ARG A 5 -35.76 33.91 36.87
N ILE A 6 -36.69 32.95 36.81
CA ILE A 6 -36.39 31.54 36.58
C ILE A 6 -36.11 31.36 35.08
N LEU A 7 -34.88 30.99 34.75
CA LEU A 7 -34.50 30.53 33.41
C LEU A 7 -34.81 29.02 33.33
N VAL A 8 -35.82 28.63 32.57
CA VAL A 8 -36.14 27.22 32.30
C VAL A 8 -35.22 26.74 31.17
N LEU A 9 -34.20 25.96 31.52
CA LEU A 9 -33.38 25.19 30.59
C LEU A 9 -34.19 23.97 30.10
N PHE A 10 -34.64 24.00 28.85
CA PHE A 10 -35.13 22.80 28.17
C PHE A 10 -33.94 21.90 27.82
N LEU A 11 -33.64 20.91 28.67
CA LEU A 11 -32.84 19.75 28.27
C LEU A 11 -33.71 18.89 27.35
N SER A 12 -33.44 18.90 26.05
CA SER A 12 -34.03 17.94 25.12
C SER A 12 -33.49 16.54 25.43
N LEU A 13 -34.28 15.75 26.16
CA LEU A 13 -34.06 14.30 26.34
C LEU A 13 -34.30 13.61 24.99
N ILE A 14 -33.26 13.51 24.16
CA ILE A 14 -33.30 12.65 22.98
C ILE A 14 -33.28 11.19 23.49
N THR A 15 -34.34 10.43 23.20
CA THR A 15 -34.51 9.07 23.73
C THR A 15 -33.51 8.08 23.12
N PRO A 16 -33.02 7.07 23.86
CA PRO A 16 -32.08 6.05 23.37
C PRO A 16 -32.55 5.30 22.11
N SER A 17 -33.87 5.22 21.88
CA SER A 17 -34.47 4.58 20.71
C SER A 17 -34.18 5.30 19.39
N ILE A 18 -34.10 6.64 19.40
CA ILE A 18 -33.86 7.45 18.20
C ILE A 18 -32.40 7.31 17.75
N TRP A 19 -31.46 7.28 18.70
CA TRP A 19 -30.04 7.07 18.44
C TRP A 19 -29.75 5.69 17.83
N ALA A 20 -30.38 4.64 18.36
CA ALA A 20 -30.23 3.28 17.83
C ALA A 20 -30.78 3.15 16.40
N ASP A 21 -31.90 3.80 16.09
CA ASP A 21 -32.46 3.84 14.73
C ASP A 21 -31.55 4.59 13.76
N GLN A 22 -31.00 5.74 14.17
CA GLN A 22 -30.07 6.51 13.35
C GLN A 22 -28.76 5.76 13.05
N LEU A 23 -28.16 5.14 14.07
CA LEU A 23 -26.94 4.32 13.89
C LEU A 23 -27.21 3.13 12.96
N GLY A 24 -28.35 2.47 13.12
CA GLY A 24 -28.77 1.38 12.23
C GLY A 24 -28.91 1.83 10.77
N LYS A 25 -29.43 3.04 10.51
CA LYS A 25 -29.50 3.63 9.16
C LYS A 25 -28.11 3.96 8.61
N GLN A 26 -27.21 4.53 9.41
CA GLN A 26 -25.85 4.82 8.98
C GLN A 26 -25.06 3.55 8.63
N ILE A 27 -25.16 2.50 9.46
CA ILE A 27 -24.51 1.21 9.16
C ILE A 27 -25.04 0.66 7.83
N LYS A 28 -26.35 0.67 7.62
CA LYS A 28 -26.95 0.24 6.34
C LYS A 28 -26.53 1.12 5.17
N ALA A 29 -26.37 2.43 5.36
CA ALA A 29 -25.90 3.32 4.31
C ALA A 29 -24.47 2.98 3.88
N VAL A 30 -23.59 2.69 4.84
CA VAL A 30 -22.23 2.20 4.54
C VAL A 30 -22.27 0.84 3.86
N GLU A 31 -23.06 -0.12 4.39
CA GLU A 31 -23.18 -1.48 3.84
C GLU A 31 -23.77 -1.51 2.41
N ASN A 32 -24.49 -0.47 1.97
CA ASN A 32 -25.11 -0.38 0.65
C ASN A 32 -24.56 0.77 -0.21
N GLY A 33 -23.48 1.41 0.23
CA GLY A 33 -22.95 2.65 -0.33
C GLY A 33 -21.58 2.52 -0.97
N LEU A 34 -21.12 1.31 -1.30
CA LEU A 34 -19.77 1.11 -1.85
C LEU A 34 -19.70 1.68 -3.26
N LEU A 35 -18.79 2.62 -3.45
CA LEU A 35 -18.57 3.35 -4.70
C LEU A 35 -17.08 3.41 -5.02
N PRO A 36 -16.69 3.50 -6.31
CA PRO A 36 -15.29 3.58 -6.71
C PRO A 36 -14.55 4.76 -6.10
N ALA A 37 -13.22 4.79 -6.28
CA ALA A 37 -12.36 5.83 -5.75
C ALA A 37 -12.83 7.26 -6.07
N ASN A 38 -13.28 7.49 -7.31
CA ASN A 38 -13.97 8.72 -7.70
C ASN A 38 -15.45 8.43 -7.97
N VAL A 39 -16.31 9.17 -7.27
CA VAL A 39 -17.77 9.07 -7.40
C VAL A 39 -18.28 10.11 -8.37
N PHE A 40 -19.19 9.71 -9.24
CA PHE A 40 -19.86 10.58 -10.21
C PHE A 40 -21.37 10.57 -10.02
N LYS A 41 -22.02 11.68 -10.36
CA LYS A 41 -23.48 11.83 -10.31
C LYS A 41 -24.14 10.74 -11.16
N GLY A 42 -25.06 10.00 -10.52
CA GLY A 42 -25.78 8.89 -11.15
C GLY A 42 -25.10 7.52 -11.01
N ASP A 43 -23.91 7.45 -10.40
CA ASP A 43 -23.30 6.17 -10.03
C ASP A 43 -24.22 5.39 -9.10
N LYS A 44 -24.33 4.09 -9.38
CA LYS A 44 -25.11 3.16 -8.55
C LYS A 44 -24.16 2.48 -7.57
N PRO A 45 -24.38 2.61 -6.25
CA PRO A 45 -23.55 1.94 -5.28
C PRO A 45 -23.79 0.43 -5.32
N TRP A 46 -22.78 -0.32 -4.90
CA TRP A 46 -22.90 -1.74 -4.62
C TRP A 46 -23.09 -1.98 -3.12
N THR A 47 -23.60 -3.14 -2.79
CA THR A 47 -23.57 -3.64 -1.42
C THR A 47 -22.19 -4.17 -1.04
N LEU A 48 -21.88 -4.14 0.25
CA LEU A 48 -20.65 -4.69 0.82
C LEU A 48 -20.46 -6.16 0.39
N HIS A 49 -21.52 -6.97 0.43
CA HIS A 49 -21.48 -8.38 0.08
C HIS A 49 -21.20 -8.61 -1.41
N GLU A 50 -21.78 -7.81 -2.31
CA GLU A 50 -21.49 -7.88 -3.74
C GLU A 50 -20.03 -7.56 -4.03
N ARG A 51 -19.47 -6.55 -3.36
CA ARG A 51 -18.06 -6.18 -3.54
C ARG A 51 -17.12 -7.20 -2.92
N MET A 52 -17.43 -7.72 -1.73
CA MET A 52 -16.67 -8.82 -1.13
C MET A 52 -16.62 -10.03 -2.09
N LYS A 53 -17.75 -10.39 -2.69
CA LYS A 53 -17.81 -11.46 -3.70
C LYS A 53 -17.01 -11.13 -4.96
N ASN A 54 -17.15 -9.91 -5.48
CA ASN A 54 -16.46 -9.47 -6.70
C ASN A 54 -14.92 -9.51 -6.57
N TYR A 55 -14.41 -9.06 -5.43
CA TYR A 55 -12.97 -9.07 -5.15
C TYR A 55 -12.48 -10.40 -4.56
N GLY A 56 -13.36 -11.32 -4.17
CA GLY A 56 -12.96 -12.54 -3.47
C GLY A 56 -12.46 -12.28 -2.04
N VAL A 57 -12.89 -11.19 -1.40
CA VAL A 57 -12.57 -10.85 0.00
C VAL A 57 -13.33 -11.79 0.95
N PRO A 58 -12.65 -12.68 1.69
CA PRO A 58 -13.35 -13.61 2.57
C PRO A 58 -14.03 -12.91 3.75
N GLY A 59 -13.30 -12.00 4.40
CA GLY A 59 -13.76 -11.30 5.58
C GLY A 59 -13.20 -9.87 5.68
N VAL A 60 -13.98 -9.00 6.30
CA VAL A 60 -13.65 -7.59 6.49
C VAL A 60 -14.03 -7.14 7.90
N GLY A 61 -13.13 -6.43 8.58
CA GLY A 61 -13.40 -5.67 9.80
C GLY A 61 -13.47 -4.18 9.48
N ILE A 62 -14.50 -3.49 9.96
CA ILE A 62 -14.71 -2.05 9.78
C ILE A 62 -14.95 -1.43 11.16
N ALA A 63 -14.25 -0.35 11.47
CA ALA A 63 -14.53 0.50 12.63
C ALA A 63 -14.65 1.95 12.19
N VAL A 64 -15.76 2.60 12.54
CA VAL A 64 -16.02 4.01 12.22
C VAL A 64 -15.89 4.84 13.48
N ILE A 65 -15.16 5.93 13.34
CA ILE A 65 -14.91 6.93 14.38
C ILE A 65 -15.66 8.19 13.97
N GLN A 66 -16.43 8.73 14.90
CA GLN A 66 -17.05 10.05 14.79
C GLN A 66 -16.96 10.73 16.15
N ASP A 67 -16.66 12.03 16.14
CA ASP A 67 -16.49 12.85 17.36
C ASP A 67 -15.55 12.19 18.40
N HIS A 68 -14.40 11.70 17.92
CA HIS A 68 -13.36 11.05 18.74
C HIS A 68 -13.82 9.77 19.47
N LYS A 69 -14.84 9.09 18.95
CA LYS A 69 -15.37 7.84 19.52
C LYS A 69 -15.63 6.81 18.43
N VAL A 70 -15.39 5.54 18.76
CA VAL A 70 -15.85 4.43 17.91
C VAL A 70 -17.38 4.37 18.00
N VAL A 71 -18.08 4.84 16.97
CA VAL A 71 -19.55 4.86 16.94
C VAL A 71 -20.13 3.49 16.59
N TRP A 72 -19.41 2.71 15.80
CA TRP A 72 -19.67 1.29 15.59
C TRP A 72 -18.44 0.58 15.02
N PHE A 73 -18.39 -0.73 15.22
CA PHE A 73 -17.46 -1.59 14.52
C PHE A 73 -18.12 -2.95 14.26
N LYS A 74 -17.89 -3.51 13.08
CA LYS A 74 -18.46 -4.79 12.66
C LYS A 74 -17.45 -5.59 11.85
N THR A 75 -17.57 -6.91 11.95
CA THR A 75 -16.81 -7.85 11.13
C THR A 75 -17.78 -8.68 10.30
N TYR A 76 -17.47 -8.89 9.02
CA TYR A 76 -18.30 -9.59 8.06
C TYR A 76 -17.52 -10.74 7.43
N GLY A 77 -18.25 -11.76 6.96
CA GLY A 77 -17.68 -12.87 6.20
C GLY A 77 -16.91 -13.90 7.04
N LEU A 78 -15.83 -14.43 6.48
CA LEU A 78 -15.08 -15.55 6.99
C LEU A 78 -13.67 -15.14 7.43
N ALA A 79 -13.31 -15.51 8.66
CA ALA A 79 -11.94 -15.44 9.13
C ALA A 79 -11.09 -16.51 8.44
N ASP A 80 -11.68 -17.65 8.09
CA ASP A 80 -11.01 -18.72 7.36
C ASP A 80 -11.98 -19.31 6.33
N ARG A 81 -11.68 -19.11 5.05
CA ARG A 81 -12.51 -19.57 3.93
C ARG A 81 -12.47 -21.09 3.79
N GLU A 82 -11.34 -21.73 4.07
CA GLU A 82 -11.16 -23.18 3.91
C GLU A 82 -11.94 -23.94 4.97
N THR A 83 -11.93 -23.46 6.21
CA THR A 83 -12.65 -24.12 7.32
C THR A 83 -14.08 -23.59 7.50
N GLY A 84 -14.50 -22.57 6.75
CA GLY A 84 -15.78 -21.88 6.94
C GLY A 84 -15.89 -21.11 8.26
N LYS A 85 -14.77 -20.77 8.91
CA LYS A 85 -14.79 -20.07 10.20
C LYS A 85 -15.31 -18.65 10.01
N ILE A 86 -16.43 -18.34 10.66
CA ILE A 86 -17.05 -17.01 10.62
C ILE A 86 -16.16 -15.97 11.29
N ALA A 87 -15.98 -14.82 10.64
CA ALA A 87 -15.29 -13.68 11.21
C ALA A 87 -16.15 -13.01 12.28
N ASN A 88 -15.54 -12.58 13.37
CA ASN A 88 -16.22 -11.91 14.48
C ASN A 88 -15.40 -10.73 15.02
N ASN A 89 -15.89 -10.10 16.07
CA ASN A 89 -15.29 -8.91 16.68
C ASN A 89 -13.91 -9.14 17.32
N LYS A 90 -13.47 -10.40 17.48
CA LYS A 90 -12.13 -10.77 17.95
C LYS A 90 -11.22 -11.24 16.83
N THR A 91 -11.70 -11.33 15.58
CA THR A 91 -10.89 -11.82 14.46
C THR A 91 -9.69 -10.91 14.24
N LEU A 92 -8.49 -11.50 14.34
CA LEU A 92 -7.23 -10.80 14.14
C LEU A 92 -6.84 -10.81 12.66
N PHE A 93 -6.44 -9.65 12.16
CA PHE A 93 -5.87 -9.46 10.84
C PHE A 93 -4.42 -8.96 10.99
N GLN A 94 -3.59 -9.19 9.97
CA GLN A 94 -2.29 -8.52 9.89
C GLN A 94 -2.51 -7.09 9.39
N ALA A 95 -1.95 -6.12 10.11
CA ALA A 95 -2.07 -4.72 9.76
C ALA A 95 -1.10 -4.32 8.64
N GLY A 96 -0.08 -5.13 8.34
CA GLY A 96 1.02 -4.78 7.46
C GLY A 96 1.61 -3.43 7.82
N SER A 97 1.86 -2.61 6.80
CA SER A 97 2.54 -1.32 7.00
C SER A 97 1.82 -0.30 7.90
N VAL A 98 0.57 -0.51 8.31
CA VAL A 98 -0.03 0.28 9.40
C VAL A 98 0.75 0.13 10.73
N SER A 99 1.60 -0.89 10.88
CA SER A 99 2.58 -0.99 11.98
C SER A 99 3.52 0.21 12.10
N LYS A 100 3.84 0.88 10.99
CA LYS A 100 4.81 1.99 10.96
C LYS A 100 4.39 3.18 11.83
N PRO A 101 3.16 3.72 11.70
CA PRO A 101 2.74 4.81 12.57
C PRO A 101 2.76 4.47 14.07
N PHE A 102 2.50 3.23 14.46
CA PHE A 102 2.65 2.79 15.86
C PHE A 102 4.11 2.81 16.32
N ALA A 103 5.01 2.26 15.51
CA ALA A 103 6.44 2.27 15.79
C ALA A 103 6.98 3.71 15.86
N ALA A 104 6.55 4.57 14.93
CA ALA A 104 6.89 5.99 14.92
C ALA A 104 6.41 6.69 16.19
N PHE A 105 5.14 6.48 16.59
CA PHE A 105 4.60 7.06 17.82
C PHE A 105 5.42 6.61 19.04
N GLY A 106 5.71 5.31 19.18
CA GLY A 106 6.55 4.79 20.26
C GLY A 106 7.97 5.34 20.24
N ALA A 107 8.56 5.52 19.05
CA ALA A 107 9.87 6.16 18.91
C ALA A 107 9.83 7.62 19.36
N LEU A 108 8.76 8.36 19.05
CA LEU A 108 8.57 9.75 19.48
C LEU A 108 8.36 9.87 21.00
N GLN A 109 7.71 8.90 21.65
CA GLN A 109 7.68 8.83 23.11
C GLN A 109 9.10 8.70 23.70
N LEU A 110 9.98 7.91 23.08
CA LEU A 110 11.38 7.82 23.49
C LEU A 110 12.17 9.10 23.21
N VAL A 111 11.81 9.86 22.17
CA VAL A 111 12.38 11.19 21.90
C VAL A 111 11.97 12.18 22.99
N GLU A 112 10.68 12.25 23.35
CA GLU A 112 10.22 13.12 24.44
C GLU A 112 10.86 12.76 25.78
N ALA A 113 11.10 11.46 26.02
CA ALA A 113 11.81 10.99 27.20
C ALA A 113 13.34 11.20 27.16
N GLY A 114 13.88 11.82 26.09
CA GLY A 114 15.30 12.09 25.93
C GLY A 114 16.18 10.86 25.66
N LYS A 115 15.58 9.72 25.31
CA LYS A 115 16.29 8.44 25.04
C LYS A 115 16.71 8.29 23.58
N LEU A 116 15.98 8.92 22.67
CA LEU A 116 16.30 9.02 21.25
C LEU A 116 16.38 10.50 20.84
N SER A 117 16.99 10.76 19.70
CA SER A 117 16.95 12.06 19.05
C SER A 117 16.46 11.89 17.62
N LEU A 118 15.61 12.82 17.17
CA LEU A 118 15.14 12.85 15.79
C LEU A 118 16.26 13.16 14.80
N ASP A 119 17.26 13.94 15.22
CA ASP A 119 18.19 14.61 14.30
C ASP A 119 19.66 14.22 14.51
N ALA A 120 19.96 13.39 15.52
CA ALA A 120 21.29 12.82 15.67
C ALA A 120 21.49 11.58 14.77
N ASP A 121 22.75 11.25 14.50
CA ASP A 121 23.14 10.06 13.74
C ASP A 121 22.58 8.80 14.42
N VAL A 122 21.85 7.96 13.66
CA VAL A 122 21.29 6.70 14.15
C VAL A 122 22.35 5.77 14.74
N ASN A 123 23.58 5.81 14.24
CA ASN A 123 24.70 5.03 14.77
C ASN A 123 25.11 5.46 16.19
N SER A 124 24.61 6.58 16.72
CA SER A 124 24.80 6.95 18.14
C SER A 124 23.91 6.13 19.07
N PHE A 125 22.82 5.55 18.57
CA PHE A 125 21.82 4.81 19.36
C PHE A 125 21.85 3.30 19.09
N LEU A 126 22.24 2.89 17.89
CA LEU A 126 22.44 1.48 17.55
C LEU A 126 23.66 0.91 18.29
N LYS A 127 23.52 -0.22 18.96
CA LYS A 127 24.55 -0.90 19.76
C LYS A 127 24.86 -2.30 19.25
N SER A 128 23.81 -3.08 18.96
CA SER A 128 23.95 -4.48 18.54
C SER A 128 24.36 -4.63 17.07
N TRP A 129 24.22 -3.56 16.30
CA TRP A 129 24.59 -3.43 14.89
C TRP A 129 24.93 -1.97 14.57
N LYS A 130 25.56 -1.69 13.43
CA LYS A 130 25.77 -0.33 12.94
C LYS A 130 25.36 -0.24 11.47
N LEU A 131 24.67 0.84 11.12
CA LEU A 131 24.41 1.17 9.73
C LEU A 131 25.75 1.42 9.02
N PRO A 132 26.10 0.65 7.97
CA PRO A 132 27.42 0.75 7.35
C PRO A 132 27.70 2.15 6.77
N ASN A 133 28.91 2.65 6.99
CA ASN A 133 29.37 3.89 6.38
C ASN A 133 29.68 3.68 4.89
N ASN A 134 29.38 4.70 4.07
CA ASN A 134 29.70 4.74 2.64
C ASN A 134 29.77 6.20 2.15
N LYS A 135 29.90 6.38 0.83
CA LYS A 135 30.02 7.72 0.22
C LYS A 135 28.84 8.66 0.50
N PHE A 136 27.63 8.13 0.72
CA PHE A 136 26.43 8.92 1.03
C PHE A 136 26.38 9.27 2.52
N THR A 137 26.62 8.30 3.40
CA THR A 137 26.61 8.53 4.86
C THR A 137 27.84 9.29 5.38
N ALA A 138 28.88 9.42 4.55
CA ALA A 138 29.97 10.36 4.77
C ALA A 138 29.55 11.82 4.54
N GLN A 139 28.60 12.07 3.62
CA GLN A 139 28.12 13.40 3.27
C GLN A 139 26.97 13.86 4.18
N ALA A 140 26.01 12.98 4.46
CA ALA A 140 24.89 13.27 5.35
C ALA A 140 24.59 12.05 6.23
N LYS A 141 24.44 12.27 7.55
CA LYS A 141 24.09 11.19 8.47
C LYS A 141 22.63 10.81 8.33
N VAL A 142 22.34 9.51 8.48
CA VAL A 142 20.96 9.04 8.62
C VAL A 142 20.51 9.36 10.04
N THR A 143 19.30 9.89 10.18
CA THR A 143 18.69 10.27 11.46
C THR A 143 17.37 9.53 11.65
N LEU A 144 16.83 9.50 12.87
CA LEU A 144 15.51 8.88 13.10
C LEU A 144 14.41 9.61 12.29
N ARG A 145 14.48 10.94 12.17
CA ARG A 145 13.57 11.72 11.32
C ARG A 145 13.61 11.23 9.88
N HIS A 146 14.82 10.97 9.35
CA HIS A 146 14.97 10.44 8.00
C HIS A 146 14.35 9.04 7.84
N LEU A 147 14.50 8.17 8.83
CA LEU A 147 13.92 6.83 8.79
C LEU A 147 12.39 6.86 8.82
N LEU A 148 11.80 7.60 9.75
CA LEU A 148 10.35 7.67 9.95
C LEU A 148 9.60 8.44 8.84
N SER A 149 10.30 9.30 8.11
CA SER A 149 9.74 10.03 6.95
C SER A 149 10.10 9.45 5.60
N HIS A 150 10.79 8.29 5.56
CA HIS A 150 11.27 7.68 4.32
C HIS A 150 12.22 8.55 3.49
N THR A 151 12.97 9.44 4.13
CA THR A 151 13.96 10.32 3.47
C THR A 151 15.41 9.89 3.74
N GLY A 152 15.63 8.74 4.38
CA GLY A 152 16.97 8.27 4.76
C GLY A 152 17.83 7.67 3.65
N GLY A 153 17.33 7.57 2.42
CA GLY A 153 18.05 6.89 1.34
C GLY A 153 18.35 5.42 1.65
N VAL A 154 17.52 4.78 2.49
CA VAL A 154 17.67 3.39 2.95
C VAL A 154 16.93 2.42 2.02
N SER A 155 17.58 1.32 1.64
CA SER A 155 17.06 0.32 0.70
C SER A 155 15.97 -0.55 1.34
N VAL A 156 15.48 -1.55 0.59
CA VAL A 156 14.40 -2.48 0.97
C VAL A 156 13.06 -1.78 1.19
N HIS A 157 12.22 -1.84 0.15
CA HIS A 157 10.88 -1.23 0.16
C HIS A 157 9.94 -1.88 1.18
N GLY A 158 9.90 -3.21 1.23
CA GLY A 158 9.04 -4.00 2.11
C GLY A 158 9.52 -5.45 2.19
N PHE A 159 8.79 -6.29 2.92
CA PHE A 159 9.16 -7.68 3.21
C PHE A 159 8.02 -8.61 2.81
N GLY A 160 8.36 -9.79 2.25
CA GLY A 160 7.36 -10.82 1.91
C GLY A 160 6.88 -11.64 3.11
N GLY A 161 7.56 -11.53 4.26
CA GLY A 161 7.30 -12.36 5.43
C GLY A 161 7.74 -13.81 5.24
N TYR A 162 7.48 -14.64 6.25
CA TYR A 162 7.92 -16.04 6.30
C TYR A 162 6.72 -16.94 6.57
N ALA A 163 6.46 -17.89 5.68
CA ALA A 163 5.37 -18.84 5.84
C ALA A 163 5.46 -19.65 7.15
N GLU A 164 4.31 -20.05 7.69
CA GLU A 164 4.24 -20.86 8.91
C GLU A 164 5.09 -22.15 8.76
N GLY A 165 5.85 -22.48 9.81
CA GLY A 165 6.78 -23.63 9.81
C GLY A 165 8.12 -23.40 9.11
N LYS A 166 8.37 -22.25 8.49
CA LYS A 166 9.69 -21.88 7.95
C LYS A 166 10.59 -21.25 9.03
N LYS A 167 11.90 -21.27 8.79
CA LYS A 167 12.87 -20.57 9.67
C LYS A 167 12.66 -19.06 9.53
N VAL A 168 12.51 -18.38 10.66
CA VAL A 168 12.34 -16.93 10.76
C VAL A 168 13.70 -16.31 11.15
N PRO A 169 14.21 -15.30 10.44
CA PRO A 169 15.45 -14.64 10.80
C PRO A 169 15.28 -13.74 12.02
N THR A 170 16.40 -13.46 12.67
CA THR A 170 16.51 -12.34 13.61
C THR A 170 16.50 -11.00 12.85
N VAL A 171 16.20 -9.90 13.54
CA VAL A 171 16.31 -8.53 12.99
C VAL A 171 17.70 -8.27 12.40
N LEU A 172 18.76 -8.75 13.07
CA LEU A 172 20.15 -8.60 12.59
C LEU A 172 20.38 -9.34 11.27
N GLN A 173 19.85 -10.55 11.14
CA GLN A 173 19.95 -11.32 9.90
C GLN A 173 19.23 -10.61 8.75
N VAL A 174 18.07 -9.99 9.00
CA VAL A 174 17.36 -9.17 8.01
C VAL A 174 18.19 -7.95 7.60
N LEU A 175 18.73 -7.20 8.56
CA LEU A 175 19.55 -6.01 8.27
C LEU A 175 20.81 -6.35 7.45
N GLU A 176 21.38 -7.54 7.68
CA GLU A 176 22.53 -8.04 6.92
C GLU A 176 22.18 -8.82 5.64
N GLY A 177 20.90 -9.09 5.38
CA GLY A 177 20.48 -9.95 4.27
C GLY A 177 21.09 -11.36 4.36
N SER A 178 21.35 -11.83 5.58
CA SER A 178 21.96 -13.14 5.84
C SER A 178 20.90 -14.19 6.15
N GLY A 179 21.14 -15.42 5.70
CA GLY A 179 20.18 -16.51 5.84
C GLY A 179 19.73 -16.71 7.30
N PRO A 180 18.42 -16.91 7.56
CA PRO A 180 17.36 -17.23 6.61
C PRO A 180 16.59 -16.01 6.05
N ALA A 181 17.13 -14.79 6.11
CA ALA A 181 16.45 -13.63 5.54
C ALA A 181 16.17 -13.81 4.04
N ASN A 182 14.98 -13.37 3.60
CA ASN A 182 14.55 -13.43 2.19
C ASN A 182 14.59 -12.07 1.48
N SER A 183 15.30 -11.10 2.07
CA SER A 183 15.49 -9.76 1.52
C SER A 183 16.98 -9.44 1.37
N SER A 184 17.27 -8.49 0.48
CA SER A 184 18.63 -7.93 0.35
C SER A 184 19.04 -7.19 1.63
N PRO A 185 20.35 -7.05 1.89
CA PRO A 185 20.83 -6.26 3.02
C PRO A 185 20.28 -4.83 3.00
N VAL A 186 19.96 -4.30 4.19
CA VAL A 186 19.51 -2.92 4.37
C VAL A 186 20.71 -1.99 4.31
N ARG A 187 20.75 -1.10 3.31
CA ARG A 187 21.89 -0.21 3.01
C ARG A 187 21.43 1.19 2.63
N VAL A 188 22.33 2.16 2.72
CA VAL A 188 22.12 3.51 2.16
C VAL A 188 22.73 3.56 0.77
N ASP A 189 21.93 3.86 -0.26
CA ASP A 189 22.37 3.94 -1.66
C ASP A 189 21.87 5.22 -2.37
N LYS A 190 21.29 6.13 -1.59
CA LYS A 190 20.88 7.48 -1.98
C LYS A 190 21.28 8.45 -0.87
N LEU A 191 21.52 9.73 -1.18
CA LEU A 191 21.91 10.71 -0.17
C LEU A 191 20.75 10.92 0.85
N PRO A 192 20.99 10.77 2.16
CA PRO A 192 19.96 11.06 3.17
C PRO A 192 19.47 12.51 3.07
N GLY A 193 18.15 12.70 3.08
CA GLY A 193 17.49 13.99 2.91
C GLY A 193 17.24 14.42 1.45
N GLU A 194 17.79 13.71 0.46
CA GLU A 194 17.65 14.08 -0.96
C GLU A 194 16.23 13.86 -1.53
N GLY A 195 15.43 13.02 -0.86
CA GLY A 195 13.99 12.93 -1.13
C GLY A 195 13.41 11.56 -0.85
N PHE A 196 12.08 11.50 -0.85
CA PHE A 196 11.26 10.37 -0.44
C PHE A 196 11.59 9.08 -1.19
N ARG A 197 11.82 8.01 -0.42
CA ARG A 197 11.81 6.62 -0.88
C ARG A 197 11.29 5.73 0.24
N TYR A 198 10.07 5.23 0.06
CA TYR A 198 9.44 4.31 0.99
C TYR A 198 10.35 3.11 1.29
N SER A 199 10.59 2.85 2.57
CA SER A 199 11.56 1.85 3.02
C SER A 199 11.08 1.16 4.30
N GLY A 200 10.77 -0.13 4.19
CA GLY A 200 10.61 -1.03 5.32
C GLY A 200 11.93 -1.23 6.06
N GLY A 201 13.06 -1.28 5.34
CA GLY A 201 14.40 -1.39 5.94
C GLY A 201 14.71 -0.27 6.92
N GLY A 202 14.31 0.97 6.60
CA GLY A 202 14.45 2.11 7.52
C GLY A 202 13.67 1.94 8.82
N TYR A 203 12.47 1.38 8.76
CA TYR A 203 11.68 1.05 9.95
C TYR A 203 12.25 -0.13 10.74
N THR A 204 12.89 -1.10 10.07
CA THR A 204 13.62 -2.18 10.75
C THR A 204 14.85 -1.65 11.50
N ILE A 205 15.52 -0.61 10.99
CA ILE A 205 16.57 0.09 11.74
C ILE A 205 15.96 0.81 12.95
N ALA A 206 14.84 1.52 12.79
CA ALA A 206 14.16 2.20 13.89
C ALA A 206 13.71 1.21 15.00
N GLN A 207 13.21 0.04 14.62
CA GLN A 207 12.94 -1.07 15.54
C GLN A 207 14.16 -1.42 16.38
N LEU A 208 15.32 -1.62 15.75
CA LEU A 208 16.54 -1.97 16.45
C LEU A 208 17.03 -0.83 17.34
N MET A 209 16.94 0.42 16.90
CA MET A 209 17.26 1.59 17.72
C MET A 209 16.44 1.58 19.02
N MET A 210 15.13 1.37 18.92
CA MET A 210 14.25 1.34 20.09
C MET A 210 14.61 0.20 21.06
N SER A 211 14.94 -0.98 20.54
CA SER A 211 15.40 -2.10 21.36
C SER A 211 16.76 -1.84 22.00
N ASP A 212 17.74 -1.30 21.28
CA ASP A 212 19.09 -1.07 21.78
C ASP A 212 19.18 0.01 22.87
N VAL A 213 18.36 1.07 22.77
CA VAL A 213 18.35 2.14 23.78
C VAL A 213 17.58 1.77 25.04
N THR A 214 16.62 0.86 24.94
CA THR A 214 15.79 0.43 26.09
C THR A 214 16.25 -0.88 26.71
N GLY A 215 16.98 -1.72 25.97
CA GLY A 215 17.30 -3.09 26.34
C GLY A 215 16.10 -4.04 26.30
N LYS A 216 14.97 -3.64 25.71
CA LYS A 216 13.74 -4.44 25.62
C LYS A 216 13.50 -4.95 24.21
N GLN A 217 12.87 -6.13 24.11
CA GLN A 217 12.36 -6.62 22.85
C GLN A 217 11.24 -5.70 22.35
N PHE A 218 11.17 -5.50 21.04
CA PHE A 218 10.28 -4.49 20.44
C PHE A 218 8.80 -4.75 20.74
N ASP A 219 8.38 -6.01 20.69
CA ASP A 219 7.01 -6.42 20.99
C ASP A 219 6.62 -6.13 22.45
N ASP A 220 7.49 -6.45 23.40
CA ASP A 220 7.29 -6.11 24.82
C ASP A 220 7.27 -4.59 25.05
N LEU A 221 8.17 -3.87 24.38
CA LEU A 221 8.29 -2.41 24.49
C LEU A 221 7.01 -1.70 24.03
N LEU A 222 6.51 -2.01 22.83
CA LEU A 222 5.30 -1.39 22.29
C LEU A 222 4.04 -1.87 23.02
N ASN A 223 4.06 -3.10 23.56
CA ASN A 223 2.98 -3.60 24.40
C ASN A 223 2.81 -2.75 25.68
N GLU A 224 3.92 -2.42 26.35
CA GLU A 224 3.92 -1.58 27.55
C GLU A 224 3.63 -0.10 27.24
N MET A 225 4.23 0.45 26.19
CA MET A 225 4.17 1.88 25.90
C MET A 225 2.86 2.32 25.23
N LEU A 226 2.23 1.45 24.43
CA LEU A 226 1.06 1.80 23.61
C LEU A 226 -0.11 0.83 23.78
N ILE A 227 0.08 -0.47 23.54
CA ILE A 227 -1.05 -1.42 23.45
C ILE A 227 -1.83 -1.47 24.78
N LYS A 228 -1.14 -1.63 25.91
CA LYS A 228 -1.77 -1.67 27.23
C LYS A 228 -2.40 -0.33 27.63
N PRO A 229 -1.70 0.82 27.55
CA PRO A 229 -2.32 2.12 27.86
C PRO A 229 -3.58 2.43 27.05
N LEU A 230 -3.59 2.05 25.77
CA LEU A 230 -4.73 2.25 24.86
C LEU A 230 -5.81 1.17 24.97
N ARG A 231 -5.59 0.14 25.81
CA ARG A 231 -6.50 -1.00 26.00
C ARG A 231 -6.82 -1.74 24.69
N MET A 232 -5.82 -1.85 23.82
CA MET A 232 -5.89 -2.61 22.57
C MET A 232 -5.72 -4.11 22.85
N MET A 233 -6.70 -4.70 23.54
CA MET A 233 -6.60 -6.04 24.14
C MET A 233 -6.53 -7.19 23.12
N GLN A 234 -6.77 -6.91 21.83
CA GLN A 234 -6.67 -7.85 20.72
C GLN A 234 -5.53 -7.45 19.78
N SER A 235 -4.48 -6.82 20.28
CA SER A 235 -3.35 -6.38 19.47
C SER A 235 -2.02 -6.89 20.03
N THR A 236 -1.10 -7.28 19.14
CA THR A 236 0.25 -7.68 19.52
C THR A 236 1.24 -7.55 18.37
N TYR A 237 2.51 -7.33 18.71
CA TYR A 237 3.66 -7.42 17.81
C TYR A 237 4.39 -8.76 17.90
N ASN A 238 3.94 -9.71 18.73
CA ASN A 238 4.60 -11.00 18.86
C ASN A 238 4.61 -11.74 17.50
N GLN A 239 5.79 -12.24 17.12
CA GLN A 239 6.03 -12.93 15.86
C GLN A 239 6.89 -14.17 16.16
N PRO A 240 6.35 -15.41 16.07
CA PRO A 240 4.99 -15.76 15.64
C PRO A 240 3.89 -15.35 16.63
N LEU A 241 2.65 -15.33 16.14
CA LEU A 241 1.46 -15.04 16.94
C LEU A 241 1.25 -16.13 18.03
N PRO A 242 1.05 -15.77 19.31
CA PRO A 242 0.98 -16.75 20.39
C PRO A 242 -0.33 -17.57 20.35
N PRO A 243 -0.33 -18.83 20.85
CA PRO A 243 -1.46 -19.76 20.70
C PRO A 243 -2.82 -19.23 21.18
N ASN A 244 -2.85 -18.44 22.25
CA ASN A 244 -4.07 -17.84 22.81
C ASN A 244 -4.72 -16.82 21.86
N LEU A 245 -3.93 -16.17 21.00
CA LEU A 245 -4.40 -15.23 19.97
C LEU A 245 -4.54 -15.91 18.60
N LEU A 246 -3.74 -16.94 18.32
CA LEU A 246 -3.77 -17.69 17.06
C LEU A 246 -5.16 -18.27 16.75
N LYS A 247 -5.91 -18.71 17.77
CA LYS A 247 -7.30 -19.17 17.60
C LYS A 247 -8.25 -18.09 17.05
N HIS A 248 -7.87 -16.82 17.11
CA HIS A 248 -8.62 -15.69 16.58
C HIS A 248 -8.08 -15.18 15.24
N ALA A 249 -6.90 -15.63 14.81
CA ALA A 249 -6.31 -15.21 13.54
C ALA A 249 -7.18 -15.58 12.34
N ALA A 250 -7.25 -14.66 11.40
CA ALA A 250 -7.74 -14.92 10.05
C ALA A 250 -6.70 -15.70 9.22
N ALA A 251 -7.18 -16.29 8.13
CA ALA A 251 -6.40 -16.90 7.07
C ALA A 251 -6.45 -15.99 5.84
N GLY A 252 -5.28 -15.66 5.29
CA GLY A 252 -5.12 -14.74 4.18
C GLY A 252 -5.34 -15.40 2.82
N VAL A 253 -5.77 -14.59 1.85
CA VAL A 253 -6.01 -14.99 0.46
C VAL A 253 -5.35 -13.99 -0.48
N LEU A 254 -4.57 -14.48 -1.44
CA LEU A 254 -3.88 -13.67 -2.45
C LEU A 254 -4.88 -13.06 -3.46
N PRO A 255 -4.49 -12.02 -4.23
CA PRO A 255 -5.40 -11.32 -5.15
C PRO A 255 -6.06 -12.20 -6.23
N ASP A 256 -5.43 -13.33 -6.58
CA ASP A 256 -5.92 -14.34 -7.53
C ASP A 256 -6.88 -15.36 -6.88
N GLY A 257 -7.11 -15.25 -5.57
CA GLY A 257 -7.95 -16.14 -4.80
C GLY A 257 -7.23 -17.34 -4.20
N VAL A 258 -5.92 -17.50 -4.41
CA VAL A 258 -5.12 -18.59 -3.83
C VAL A 258 -4.95 -18.37 -2.33
N ALA A 259 -5.12 -19.43 -1.54
CA ALA A 259 -4.89 -19.37 -0.10
C ALA A 259 -3.40 -19.19 0.22
N VAL A 260 -3.08 -18.34 1.19
CA VAL A 260 -1.70 -18.17 1.65
C VAL A 260 -1.24 -19.48 2.31
N PRO A 261 -0.09 -20.07 1.92
CA PRO A 261 0.44 -21.27 2.56
C PRO A 261 0.63 -21.08 4.06
N GLY A 262 0.14 -22.02 4.88
CA GLY A 262 0.16 -21.86 6.34
C GLY A 262 -0.78 -20.75 6.83
N LYS A 263 -1.72 -20.29 6.00
CA LYS A 263 -2.78 -19.30 6.29
C LYS A 263 -2.29 -17.87 6.54
N ARG A 264 -1.01 -17.64 6.84
CA ARG A 264 -0.45 -16.34 7.21
C ARG A 264 1.07 -16.40 7.26
N HIS A 265 1.70 -15.24 7.18
CA HIS A 265 3.15 -15.09 7.30
C HIS A 265 3.56 -14.49 8.65
N ILE A 266 4.81 -14.74 9.03
CA ILE A 266 5.49 -14.16 10.19
C ILE A 266 6.38 -13.01 9.70
N TYR A 267 6.41 -11.89 10.43
CA TYR A 267 7.15 -10.68 10.05
C TYR A 267 8.04 -10.19 11.20
N PRO A 268 9.31 -10.67 11.32
CA PRO A 268 10.24 -10.21 12.36
C PRO A 268 10.58 -8.72 12.24
N GLU A 269 10.34 -8.11 11.09
CA GLU A 269 10.38 -6.66 10.82
C GLU A 269 9.14 -5.97 11.40
N MET A 270 8.92 -6.16 12.71
CA MET A 270 7.74 -5.76 13.46
C MET A 270 7.34 -4.30 13.26
N ALA A 271 8.28 -3.36 13.34
CA ALA A 271 7.99 -1.94 13.13
C ALA A 271 7.50 -1.65 11.69
N ALA A 272 7.96 -2.44 10.72
CA ALA A 272 7.59 -2.26 9.34
C ALA A 272 6.25 -2.94 9.00
N ALA A 273 5.91 -4.08 9.61
CA ALA A 273 4.76 -4.91 9.19
C ALA A 273 4.12 -5.81 10.26
N GLY A 274 4.70 -5.98 11.45
CA GLY A 274 4.37 -7.14 12.31
C GLY A 274 3.16 -7.01 13.24
N LEU A 275 2.31 -6.00 13.11
CA LEU A 275 1.15 -5.81 14.01
C LEU A 275 0.01 -6.77 13.63
N TRP A 276 -0.38 -7.63 14.57
CA TRP A 276 -1.68 -8.31 14.56
C TRP A 276 -2.68 -7.51 15.37
N THR A 277 -3.88 -7.28 14.86
CA THR A 277 -4.88 -6.41 15.51
C THR A 277 -6.30 -6.63 14.98
N THR A 278 -7.25 -5.83 15.47
CA THR A 278 -8.63 -5.73 14.99
C THR A 278 -8.92 -4.30 14.51
N ALA A 279 -9.96 -4.13 13.70
CA ALA A 279 -10.37 -2.78 13.26
C ALA A 279 -10.71 -1.85 14.45
N ASN A 280 -11.31 -2.41 15.51
CA ASN A 280 -11.65 -1.66 16.72
C ASN A 280 -10.41 -1.18 17.48
N ASP A 281 -9.42 -2.05 17.69
CA ASP A 281 -8.20 -1.67 18.39
C ASP A 281 -7.40 -0.60 17.63
N LEU A 282 -7.29 -0.73 16.30
CA LEU A 282 -6.69 0.31 15.47
C LEU A 282 -7.44 1.64 15.55
N ALA A 283 -8.77 1.60 15.71
CA ALA A 283 -9.56 2.81 15.90
C ALA A 283 -9.23 3.51 17.23
N LEU A 284 -8.89 2.76 18.29
CA LEU A 284 -8.45 3.34 19.57
C LEU A 284 -7.13 4.10 19.41
N PHE A 285 -6.15 3.55 18.67
CA PHE A 285 -4.92 4.27 18.34
C PHE A 285 -5.16 5.49 17.45
N THR A 286 -6.09 5.39 16.51
CA THR A 286 -6.48 6.53 15.66
C THR A 286 -7.02 7.69 16.50
N ILE A 287 -7.92 7.39 17.45
CA ILE A 287 -8.47 8.37 18.39
C ILE A 287 -7.36 8.95 19.28
N GLU A 288 -6.40 8.15 19.72
CA GLU A 288 -5.26 8.65 20.49
C GLU A 288 -4.46 9.69 19.71
N MET A 289 -4.19 9.44 18.42
CA MET A 289 -3.49 10.41 17.58
C MET A 289 -4.27 11.72 17.44
N GLN A 290 -5.59 11.66 17.26
CA GLN A 290 -6.46 12.85 17.22
C GLN A 290 -6.42 13.62 18.54
N LYS A 291 -6.51 12.91 19.67
CA LYS A 291 -6.38 13.52 21.01
C LYS A 291 -5.02 14.17 21.20
N ALA A 292 -3.95 13.53 20.73
CA ALA A 292 -2.61 14.09 20.80
C ALA A 292 -2.50 15.41 20.03
N LEU A 293 -3.06 15.49 18.81
CA LEU A 293 -3.13 16.74 18.03
C LEU A 293 -3.97 17.83 18.72
N ASN A 294 -5.01 17.43 19.46
CA ASN A 294 -5.82 18.36 20.25
C ASN A 294 -5.19 18.72 21.62
N GLY A 295 -4.06 18.11 21.99
CA GLY A 295 -3.39 18.33 23.28
C GLY A 295 -4.06 17.63 24.47
N GLU A 296 -4.86 16.59 24.20
CA GLU A 296 -5.59 15.79 25.18
C GLU A 296 -4.93 14.45 25.49
N SER A 297 -3.91 14.05 24.70
CA SER A 297 -3.14 12.83 24.94
C SER A 297 -2.35 12.90 26.25
N GLN A 298 -2.21 11.74 26.89
CA GLN A 298 -1.31 11.52 28.03
C GLN A 298 -0.06 10.73 27.63
N LEU A 299 0.05 10.34 26.35
CA LEU A 299 1.11 9.48 25.84
C LEU A 299 2.22 10.25 25.12
N ILE A 300 1.87 11.34 24.42
CA ILE A 300 2.82 12.31 23.85
C ILE A 300 2.27 13.73 23.99
N SER A 301 3.14 14.74 23.96
CA SER A 301 2.70 16.14 23.92
C SER A 301 2.08 16.51 22.56
N LYS A 302 1.29 17.60 22.57
CA LYS A 302 0.75 18.20 21.35
C LYS A 302 1.84 18.55 20.33
N SER A 303 2.94 19.15 20.78
CA SER A 303 4.04 19.56 19.90
C SER A 303 4.69 18.36 19.21
N MET A 304 4.80 17.22 19.90
CA MET A 304 5.32 16.01 19.30
C MET A 304 4.32 15.37 18.33
N ALA A 305 3.02 15.40 18.63
CA ALA A 305 1.98 14.97 17.70
C ALA A 305 1.95 15.81 16.42
N GLU A 306 2.08 17.14 16.54
CA GLU A 306 2.22 18.06 15.41
C GLU A 306 3.48 17.76 14.60
N THR A 307 4.61 17.46 15.26
CA THR A 307 5.85 17.02 14.60
C THR A 307 5.63 15.72 13.82
N MET A 308 4.88 14.76 14.38
CA MET A 308 4.55 13.49 13.72
C MET A 308 3.69 13.70 12.47
N ALA A 309 2.73 14.63 12.53
CA ALA A 309 1.77 14.89 11.47
C ALA A 309 2.23 15.95 10.43
N THR A 310 3.37 16.59 10.65
CA THR A 310 3.94 17.56 9.71
C THR A 310 4.66 16.83 8.56
N PRO A 311 4.28 17.05 7.29
CA PRO A 311 4.98 16.47 6.16
C PRO A 311 6.46 16.87 6.13
N VAL A 312 7.34 15.89 5.93
CA VAL A 312 8.77 16.10 5.69
C VAL A 312 9.04 16.18 4.19
N ASP A 313 8.52 15.21 3.43
CA ASP A 313 8.63 15.19 1.96
C ASP A 313 7.47 14.37 1.35
N ALA A 314 7.10 14.67 0.10
CA ALA A 314 6.07 13.97 -0.68
C ALA A 314 4.73 13.75 0.05
N GLY A 315 4.34 14.69 0.93
CA GLY A 315 3.14 14.57 1.75
C GLY A 315 3.21 13.49 2.83
N TYR A 316 4.41 13.05 3.25
CA TYR A 316 4.59 12.05 4.28
C TYR A 316 5.28 12.65 5.52
N GLY A 317 4.66 12.46 6.70
CA GLY A 317 5.18 12.89 8.00
C GLY A 317 6.05 11.83 8.66
N LEU A 318 6.04 11.73 9.99
CA LEU A 318 6.74 10.65 10.71
C LEU A 318 5.79 9.47 10.89
N GLY A 319 5.76 8.58 9.91
CA GLY A 319 4.89 7.39 9.88
C GLY A 319 3.47 7.60 9.37
N TRP A 320 3.15 8.76 8.82
CA TRP A 320 1.82 9.05 8.26
C TRP A 320 1.89 9.59 6.84
N GLY A 321 1.03 9.08 5.96
CA GLY A 321 0.65 9.80 4.75
C GLY A 321 -0.32 10.93 5.11
N ILE A 322 0.02 12.15 4.74
CA ILE A 322 -0.74 13.36 5.01
C ILE A 322 -1.37 13.85 3.70
N SER A 323 -2.68 14.05 3.70
CA SER A 323 -3.38 14.58 2.53
C SER A 323 -4.32 15.71 2.92
N LYS A 324 -4.47 16.69 2.03
CA LYS A 324 -5.44 17.77 2.15
C LYS A 324 -6.60 17.51 1.19
N ARG A 325 -7.84 17.53 1.68
CA ARG A 325 -9.06 17.31 0.88
C ARG A 325 -10.16 18.20 1.41
N GLY A 326 -10.83 18.95 0.53
CA GLY A 326 -11.96 19.82 0.90
C GLY A 326 -11.63 20.85 1.99
N GLY A 327 -10.39 21.33 2.07
CA GLY A 327 -9.94 22.25 3.13
C GLY A 327 -9.53 21.57 4.46
N SER A 328 -9.78 20.28 4.60
CA SER A 328 -9.41 19.47 5.76
C SER A 328 -8.12 18.68 5.54
N SER A 329 -7.38 18.43 6.61
CA SER A 329 -6.18 17.59 6.61
C SER A 329 -6.47 16.22 7.21
N TYR A 330 -5.92 15.20 6.59
CA TYR A 330 -6.08 13.80 6.96
C TYR A 330 -4.72 13.16 7.17
N PHE A 331 -4.61 12.32 8.19
CA PHE A 331 -3.53 11.34 8.30
C PHE A 331 -4.05 9.96 7.92
N SER A 332 -3.22 9.18 7.24
CA SER A 332 -3.60 7.84 6.80
C SER A 332 -2.40 6.94 6.62
N HIS A 333 -2.63 5.64 6.68
CA HIS A 333 -1.64 4.64 6.30
C HIS A 333 -2.34 3.38 5.79
N GLY A 334 -1.85 2.85 4.67
CA GLY A 334 -2.27 1.56 4.13
C GLY A 334 -1.35 0.43 4.58
N GLY A 335 -1.86 -0.78 4.61
CA GLY A 335 -1.10 -1.97 4.97
C GLY A 335 -1.24 -3.07 3.93
N TRP A 336 -0.15 -3.80 3.71
CA TRP A 336 -0.10 -4.97 2.87
C TRP A 336 0.87 -5.98 3.49
N ASP A 337 0.34 -7.15 3.81
CA ASP A 337 1.07 -8.38 4.06
C ASP A 337 0.49 -9.45 3.13
N GLU A 338 1.19 -10.57 2.91
CA GLU A 338 0.66 -11.66 2.10
C GLU A 338 -0.72 -12.15 2.60
N GLY A 339 -1.73 -11.93 1.77
CA GLY A 339 -3.12 -12.26 2.03
C GLY A 339 -3.86 -11.31 2.97
N PHE A 340 -3.30 -10.14 3.30
CA PHE A 340 -3.93 -9.15 4.18
C PHE A 340 -3.72 -7.73 3.69
N SER A 341 -4.78 -6.92 3.73
CA SER A 341 -4.68 -5.48 3.50
C SER A 341 -5.46 -4.71 4.55
N SER A 342 -4.98 -3.51 4.85
CA SER A 342 -5.60 -2.63 5.83
C SER A 342 -5.52 -1.18 5.38
N GLN A 343 -6.39 -0.35 5.93
CA GLN A 343 -6.32 1.10 5.80
C GLN A 343 -6.82 1.73 7.08
N LEU A 344 -6.08 2.73 7.54
CA LEU A 344 -6.51 3.70 8.53
C LEU A 344 -6.55 5.05 7.81
N THR A 345 -7.69 5.75 7.87
CA THR A 345 -7.83 7.12 7.37
C THR A 345 -8.61 7.95 8.39
N SER A 346 -8.09 9.11 8.76
CA SER A 346 -8.73 9.94 9.77
C SER A 346 -8.45 11.41 9.53
N HIS A 347 -9.46 12.22 9.82
CA HIS A 347 -9.27 13.66 9.95
C HIS A 347 -8.35 13.95 11.12
N MET A 348 -7.49 14.97 10.96
CA MET A 348 -6.58 15.38 12.02
C MET A 348 -7.32 15.89 13.27
N ASN A 349 -8.38 16.70 13.10
CA ASN A 349 -8.90 17.52 14.19
C ASN A 349 -10.39 17.33 14.52
N ASN A 350 -11.26 16.99 13.56
CA ASN A 350 -12.72 16.97 13.80
C ASN A 350 -13.20 15.68 14.50
N GLY A 351 -12.32 14.70 14.72
CA GLY A 351 -12.66 13.47 15.42
C GLY A 351 -13.22 12.34 14.54
N ASP A 352 -13.28 12.53 13.22
CA ASP A 352 -13.77 11.51 12.30
C ASP A 352 -12.65 10.60 11.77
N GLY A 353 -12.97 9.33 11.55
CA GLY A 353 -12.02 8.35 11.02
C GLY A 353 -12.64 7.00 10.69
N VAL A 354 -11.88 6.19 9.97
CA VAL A 354 -12.26 4.83 9.61
C VAL A 354 -11.05 3.92 9.57
N VAL A 355 -11.24 2.72 10.08
CA VAL A 355 -10.32 1.60 9.91
C VAL A 355 -11.02 0.49 9.15
N VAL A 356 -10.35 -0.03 8.13
CA VAL A 356 -10.79 -1.20 7.37
C VAL A 356 -9.65 -2.22 7.33
N MET A 357 -9.95 -3.48 7.63
CA MET A 357 -9.00 -4.59 7.56
C MET A 357 -9.63 -5.76 6.82
N ILE A 358 -8.90 -6.39 5.91
CA ILE A 358 -9.35 -7.54 5.13
C ILE A 358 -8.31 -8.66 5.16
N ASN A 359 -8.76 -9.90 5.11
CA ASN A 359 -7.92 -11.09 4.92
C ASN A 359 -7.82 -11.48 3.44
N SER A 360 -7.60 -10.46 2.60
CA SER A 360 -7.12 -10.59 1.24
C SER A 360 -6.40 -9.31 0.78
N ASN A 361 -5.75 -9.35 -0.37
CA ASN A 361 -4.99 -8.21 -0.88
C ASN A 361 -5.78 -7.40 -1.93
N HIS A 362 -6.71 -6.55 -1.49
CA HIS A 362 -7.50 -5.68 -2.37
C HIS A 362 -7.68 -4.25 -1.80
N PRO A 363 -6.67 -3.37 -1.91
CA PRO A 363 -6.79 -1.97 -1.50
C PRO A 363 -7.93 -1.20 -2.19
N ALA A 364 -8.30 -1.60 -3.41
CA ALA A 364 -9.44 -1.01 -4.13
C ALA A 364 -10.77 -1.25 -3.40
N PHE A 365 -11.02 -2.46 -2.90
CA PHE A 365 -12.17 -2.76 -2.05
C PHE A 365 -12.18 -1.89 -0.78
N ILE A 366 -11.02 -1.73 -0.15
CA ILE A 366 -10.90 -0.89 1.04
C ILE A 366 -11.27 0.57 0.73
N ASN A 367 -10.79 1.12 -0.39
CA ASN A 367 -11.13 2.48 -0.80
C ASN A 367 -12.63 2.67 -1.02
N GLU A 368 -13.33 1.67 -1.56
CA GLU A 368 -14.80 1.73 -1.71
C GLU A 368 -15.52 1.78 -0.37
N VAL A 369 -15.03 1.03 0.63
CA VAL A 369 -15.55 1.09 2.01
C VAL A 369 -15.26 2.44 2.66
N VAL A 370 -14.05 2.97 2.49
CA VAL A 370 -13.69 4.31 2.99
C VAL A 370 -14.58 5.38 2.37
N ASN A 371 -14.84 5.32 1.06
CA ASN A 371 -15.74 6.25 0.37
C ASN A 371 -17.18 6.12 0.88
N ALA A 372 -17.68 4.90 1.10
CA ALA A 372 -19.02 4.68 1.66
C ALA A 372 -19.17 5.33 3.05
N VAL A 373 -18.15 5.20 3.91
CA VAL A 373 -18.12 5.88 5.22
C VAL A 373 -18.04 7.39 5.04
N ALA A 374 -17.09 7.89 4.27
CA ALA A 374 -16.90 9.32 4.09
C ALA A 374 -18.18 10.03 3.55
N HIS A 375 -18.89 9.43 2.60
CA HIS A 375 -20.17 9.98 2.13
C HIS A 375 -21.28 9.88 3.18
N THR A 376 -21.39 8.75 3.90
CA THR A 376 -22.41 8.57 4.94
C THR A 376 -22.24 9.58 6.09
N TYR A 377 -21.00 9.90 6.43
CA TYR A 377 -20.65 10.80 7.53
C TYR A 377 -20.27 12.21 7.05
N SER A 378 -20.45 12.52 5.76
CA SER A 378 -20.26 13.85 5.16
C SER A 378 -18.86 14.45 5.35
N TRP A 379 -17.82 13.65 5.14
CA TRP A 379 -16.43 14.10 5.26
C TRP A 379 -16.02 15.04 4.13
N ASP A 380 -15.16 16.01 4.45
CA ASP A 380 -14.68 17.02 3.52
C ASP A 380 -13.82 16.43 2.39
N GLY A 381 -14.09 16.86 1.16
CA GLY A 381 -13.29 16.48 -0.02
C GLY A 381 -13.57 15.09 -0.58
N TYR A 382 -14.60 14.40 -0.07
CA TYR A 382 -15.22 13.23 -0.71
C TYR A 382 -16.41 13.68 -1.56
N ALA A 383 -16.12 14.32 -2.69
CA ALA A 383 -17.12 14.93 -3.55
C ALA A 383 -17.75 13.93 -4.54
N VAL A 384 -19.01 14.17 -4.89
CA VAL A 384 -19.66 13.56 -6.05
C VAL A 384 -19.41 14.46 -7.25
N ASN A 385 -18.63 13.97 -8.21
CA ASN A 385 -18.22 14.72 -9.39
C ASN A 385 -19.30 14.68 -10.48
N GLU A 386 -19.26 15.64 -11.40
CA GLU A 386 -20.09 15.60 -12.61
C GLU A 386 -19.19 15.28 -13.82
N ILE A 387 -19.66 14.37 -14.68
CA ILE A 387 -18.99 14.08 -15.94
C ILE A 387 -19.49 15.11 -16.96
N LEU A 388 -18.57 15.96 -17.43
CA LEU A 388 -18.85 16.95 -18.45
C LEU A 388 -18.44 16.43 -19.84
N ALA A 389 -19.09 16.97 -20.87
CA ALA A 389 -18.65 16.72 -22.24
C ALA A 389 -17.24 17.30 -22.46
N ILE A 390 -16.36 16.52 -23.08
CA ILE A 390 -15.02 16.97 -23.42
C ILE A 390 -15.14 17.93 -24.62
N PRO A 391 -14.65 19.19 -24.54
CA PRO A 391 -14.59 20.06 -25.69
C PRO A 391 -13.77 19.41 -26.82
N GLU A 392 -14.26 19.49 -28.07
CA GLU A 392 -13.65 18.79 -29.23
C GLU A 392 -12.19 19.22 -29.47
N GLU A 393 -11.88 20.49 -29.22
CA GLU A 393 -10.52 21.03 -29.24
C GLU A 393 -9.58 20.32 -28.26
N LEU A 394 -10.06 19.92 -27.07
CA LEU A 394 -9.26 19.20 -26.08
C LEU A 394 -9.04 17.75 -26.50
N ILE A 395 -10.03 17.11 -27.11
CA ILE A 395 -9.91 15.74 -27.62
C ILE A 395 -8.77 15.66 -28.64
N SER A 396 -8.80 16.54 -29.64
CA SER A 396 -7.77 16.57 -30.70
C SER A 396 -6.39 16.98 -30.14
N LYS A 397 -6.35 17.95 -29.23
CA LYS A 397 -5.12 18.44 -28.60
C LYS A 397 -4.44 17.35 -27.76
N TYR A 398 -5.19 16.61 -26.94
CA TYR A 398 -4.64 15.71 -25.92
C TYR A 398 -4.42 14.27 -26.39
N THR A 399 -5.02 13.86 -27.52
CA THR A 399 -4.77 12.53 -28.12
C THR A 399 -3.30 12.38 -28.55
N GLY A 400 -2.62 11.33 -28.11
CA GLY A 400 -1.21 11.12 -28.42
C GLY A 400 -0.49 10.18 -27.45
N ARG A 401 0.82 10.03 -27.62
CA ARG A 401 1.67 9.28 -26.69
C ARG A 401 2.46 10.25 -25.82
N TYR A 402 2.61 9.93 -24.55
CA TYR A 402 3.35 10.69 -23.55
C TYR A 402 4.40 9.79 -22.92
N ARG A 403 5.63 10.26 -22.74
CA ARG A 403 6.72 9.46 -22.17
C ARG A 403 6.42 9.09 -20.72
N TYR A 404 6.36 7.80 -20.40
CA TYR A 404 6.22 7.34 -19.01
C TYR A 404 7.59 7.18 -18.35
N ASN A 405 8.50 6.51 -19.05
CA ASN A 405 9.90 6.34 -18.66
C ASN A 405 10.76 6.16 -19.92
N ALA A 406 11.99 5.66 -19.77
CA ALA A 406 12.89 5.49 -20.91
C ALA A 406 12.40 4.43 -21.91
N SER A 407 11.72 3.37 -21.47
CA SER A 407 11.30 2.24 -22.31
C SER A 407 9.82 2.23 -22.72
N SER A 408 8.95 3.05 -22.11
CA SER A 408 7.50 2.98 -22.31
C SER A 408 6.76 4.32 -22.34
N SER A 409 5.55 4.30 -22.92
CA SER A 409 4.67 5.47 -23.04
C SER A 409 3.28 5.24 -22.42
N ILE A 410 2.62 6.36 -22.09
CA ILE A 410 1.18 6.46 -21.86
C ILE A 410 0.53 6.84 -23.19
N SER A 411 -0.44 6.06 -23.64
CA SER A 411 -1.25 6.37 -24.81
C SER A 411 -2.59 7.00 -24.39
N ILE A 412 -2.91 8.15 -24.98
CA ILE A 412 -4.22 8.78 -24.92
C ILE A 412 -4.90 8.62 -26.28
N THR A 413 -6.00 7.88 -26.30
CA THR A 413 -6.76 7.58 -27.52
C THR A 413 -8.18 8.12 -27.42
N HIS A 414 -8.77 8.48 -28.56
CA HIS A 414 -10.14 8.95 -28.65
C HIS A 414 -11.05 7.89 -29.27
N GLN A 415 -12.23 7.68 -28.67
CA GLN A 415 -13.31 6.89 -29.25
C GLN A 415 -14.66 7.48 -28.84
N GLN A 416 -15.51 7.82 -29.82
CA GLN A 416 -16.90 8.29 -29.61
C GLN A 416 -17.03 9.47 -28.62
N GLY A 417 -16.19 10.51 -28.76
CA GLY A 417 -16.22 11.70 -27.91
C GLY A 417 -15.56 11.51 -26.54
N LYS A 418 -14.98 10.33 -26.26
CA LYS A 418 -14.32 9.99 -25.00
C LYS A 418 -12.82 9.83 -25.19
N LEU A 419 -12.06 10.17 -24.16
CA LEU A 419 -10.63 9.89 -24.09
C LEU A 419 -10.37 8.65 -23.23
N PHE A 420 -9.38 7.88 -23.63
CA PHE A 420 -8.92 6.70 -22.90
C PHE A 420 -7.42 6.78 -22.70
N MET A 421 -6.97 6.43 -21.49
CA MET A 421 -5.57 6.35 -21.11
C MET A 421 -5.15 4.89 -20.97
N ARG A 422 -3.96 4.56 -21.45
CA ARG A 422 -3.43 3.19 -21.40
C ARG A 422 -1.90 3.17 -21.30
N TYR A 423 -1.36 2.28 -20.47
CA TYR A 423 0.05 1.90 -20.51
C TYR A 423 0.25 0.68 -21.43
N ALA A 424 1.44 0.51 -21.99
CA ALA A 424 1.74 -0.67 -22.82
C ALA A 424 1.45 -1.97 -22.05
N GLY A 425 0.67 -2.89 -22.64
CA GLY A 425 0.29 -4.15 -21.99
C GLY A 425 -0.94 -4.10 -21.09
N GLU A 426 -1.45 -2.91 -20.76
CA GLU A 426 -2.61 -2.74 -19.88
C GLU A 426 -3.90 -2.48 -20.67
N LYS A 427 -5.04 -2.68 -20.01
CA LYS A 427 -6.35 -2.27 -20.54
C LYS A 427 -6.51 -0.75 -20.53
N ALA A 428 -7.17 -0.22 -21.55
CA ALA A 428 -7.52 1.19 -21.63
C ALA A 428 -8.53 1.59 -20.52
N ASN A 429 -8.28 2.73 -19.87
CA ASN A 429 -9.13 3.32 -18.84
C ASN A 429 -9.73 4.63 -19.35
N GLU A 430 -11.04 4.82 -19.19
CA GLU A 430 -11.69 6.08 -19.58
C GLU A 430 -11.18 7.25 -18.73
N LEU A 431 -10.90 8.37 -19.40
CA LEU A 431 -10.61 9.66 -18.78
C LEU A 431 -11.91 10.47 -18.71
N LEU A 432 -12.41 10.65 -17.49
CA LEU A 432 -13.65 11.33 -17.18
C LEU A 432 -13.35 12.81 -16.94
N TYR A 433 -13.88 13.68 -17.80
CA TYR A 433 -13.66 15.12 -17.72
C TYR A 433 -14.60 15.76 -16.71
N THR A 434 -14.06 16.58 -15.81
CA THR A 434 -14.82 17.23 -14.74
C THR A 434 -14.80 18.76 -14.83
N GLY A 435 -14.31 19.32 -15.94
CA GLY A 435 -14.15 20.77 -16.13
C GLY A 435 -12.73 21.26 -15.93
N ASP A 436 -12.45 22.50 -16.34
CA ASP A 436 -11.19 23.22 -16.11
C ASP A 436 -9.91 22.46 -16.51
N GLY A 437 -9.99 21.61 -17.55
CA GLY A 437 -8.86 20.79 -18.01
C GLY A 437 -8.54 19.57 -17.13
N LEU A 438 -9.36 19.28 -16.11
CA LEU A 438 -9.18 18.18 -15.17
C LEU A 438 -9.84 16.88 -15.68
N PHE A 439 -9.07 15.80 -15.61
CA PHE A 439 -9.52 14.44 -15.92
C PHE A 439 -9.30 13.52 -14.74
N MET A 440 -10.25 12.60 -14.55
CA MET A 440 -10.22 11.60 -13.49
C MET A 440 -10.40 10.20 -14.07
N ARG A 441 -9.98 9.19 -13.32
CA ARG A 441 -10.27 7.78 -13.63
C ARG A 441 -11.07 7.21 -12.48
N ARG A 442 -12.14 6.49 -12.77
CA ARG A 442 -13.08 5.96 -11.75
C ARG A 442 -12.39 5.21 -10.60
N GLU A 443 -11.41 4.37 -10.94
CA GLU A 443 -10.71 3.48 -10.00
C GLU A 443 -9.35 4.03 -9.51
N ARG A 444 -9.03 5.31 -9.75
CA ARG A 444 -7.74 5.92 -9.34
C ARG A 444 -7.95 7.30 -8.74
N THR A 445 -7.43 7.50 -7.55
CA THR A 445 -7.52 8.79 -6.84
C THR A 445 -6.68 9.91 -7.46
N THR A 446 -5.66 9.57 -8.25
CA THR A 446 -4.75 10.56 -8.87
C THR A 446 -5.41 11.26 -10.06
N PRO A 447 -5.67 12.57 -9.97
CA PRO A 447 -6.20 13.36 -11.08
C PRO A 447 -5.13 13.58 -12.16
N ILE A 448 -5.60 13.92 -13.35
CA ILE A 448 -4.77 14.17 -14.53
C ILE A 448 -5.11 15.55 -15.08
N ILE A 449 -4.08 16.36 -15.35
CA ILE A 449 -4.21 17.60 -16.11
C ILE A 449 -3.25 17.58 -17.29
N PHE A 450 -3.54 18.37 -18.31
CA PHE A 450 -2.65 18.60 -19.44
C PHE A 450 -2.17 20.05 -19.41
N THR A 451 -0.85 20.26 -19.47
CA THR A 451 -0.23 21.59 -19.46
C THR A 451 0.82 21.69 -20.56
N ASN A 452 1.20 22.92 -20.91
CA ASN A 452 2.35 23.16 -21.78
C ASN A 452 3.55 23.56 -20.92
N ASN A 453 4.74 23.04 -21.27
CA ASN A 453 6.02 23.48 -20.72
C ASN A 453 6.95 23.77 -21.90
N ASP A 454 7.41 25.01 -22.06
CA ASP A 454 8.21 25.46 -23.21
C ASP A 454 7.62 24.98 -24.56
N ASP A 455 6.30 25.19 -24.74
CA ASP A 455 5.49 24.77 -25.89
C ASP A 455 5.31 23.25 -26.09
N ALA A 456 5.95 22.41 -25.29
CA ALA A 456 5.71 20.97 -25.30
C ALA A 456 4.50 20.61 -24.41
N LEU A 457 3.49 19.97 -25.01
CA LEU A 457 2.35 19.45 -24.28
C LEU A 457 2.79 18.30 -23.36
N GLN A 458 2.29 18.30 -22.13
CA GLN A 458 2.58 17.28 -21.12
C GLN A 458 1.30 16.77 -20.46
N LEU A 459 1.27 15.49 -20.13
CA LEU A 459 0.30 14.87 -19.24
C LEU A 459 0.88 14.88 -17.81
N ASN A 460 0.13 15.42 -16.85
CA ASN A 460 0.58 15.53 -15.48
C ASN A 460 -0.32 14.75 -14.54
N PHE A 461 0.28 13.88 -13.73
CA PHE A 461 -0.40 13.36 -12.54
C PHE A 461 -0.31 14.41 -11.43
N VAL A 462 -1.45 14.79 -10.88
CA VAL A 462 -1.53 15.71 -9.74
C VAL A 462 -1.24 14.91 -8.47
N LEU A 463 -0.12 15.22 -7.81
CA LEU A 463 0.32 14.57 -6.59
C LEU A 463 -0.38 15.20 -5.37
N GLY A 464 -0.38 14.48 -4.24
CA GLY A 464 -1.12 14.88 -3.04
C GLY A 464 -0.63 16.16 -2.36
N ASP A 465 0.59 16.60 -2.67
CA ASP A 465 1.19 17.87 -2.23
C ASP A 465 0.91 19.03 -3.19
N GLY A 466 0.13 18.79 -4.26
CA GLY A 466 -0.19 19.78 -5.30
C GLY A 466 0.87 19.89 -6.40
N THR A 467 1.99 19.17 -6.30
CA THR A 467 2.99 19.11 -7.37
C THR A 467 2.53 18.20 -8.50
N TYR A 468 3.26 18.23 -9.61
CA TYR A 468 2.96 17.45 -10.81
C TYR A 468 4.05 16.42 -11.08
N ARG A 469 3.64 15.23 -11.54
CA ARG A 469 4.54 14.30 -12.24
C ARG A 469 4.32 14.45 -13.75
N PRO A 470 5.23 15.14 -14.47
CA PRO A 470 5.07 15.43 -15.89
C PRO A 470 5.44 14.25 -16.78
N HIS A 471 4.73 14.12 -17.90
CA HIS A 471 4.97 13.15 -18.96
C HIS A 471 4.90 13.88 -20.30
N ILE A 472 6.04 14.09 -20.94
CA ILE A 472 6.15 14.89 -22.17
C ILE A 472 5.54 14.14 -23.35
N ARG A 473 4.75 14.84 -24.19
CA ARG A 473 4.24 14.27 -25.43
C ARG A 473 5.38 13.86 -26.36
N LEU A 474 5.32 12.64 -26.84
CA LEU A 474 6.29 12.08 -27.77
C LEU A 474 5.96 12.52 -29.20
N ASP A 475 7.01 12.83 -29.97
CA ASP A 475 6.92 12.94 -31.42
C ASP A 475 6.44 11.63 -32.04
N LYS A 476 5.73 11.73 -33.16
CA LYS A 476 5.17 10.56 -33.87
C LYS A 476 6.24 9.52 -34.23
N ASN A 477 7.47 9.98 -34.49
CA ASN A 477 8.59 9.14 -34.93
C ASN A 477 9.37 8.50 -33.77
N VAL A 478 9.11 8.88 -32.52
CA VAL A 478 9.79 8.29 -31.35
C VAL A 478 9.09 7.01 -30.95
N HIS A 479 9.70 5.86 -31.16
CA HIS A 479 9.15 4.56 -30.77
C HIS A 479 9.95 3.98 -29.61
N LEU A 480 9.28 3.80 -28.47
CA LEU A 480 9.87 3.21 -27.28
C LEU A 480 9.70 1.69 -27.32
N ALA A 481 10.61 0.98 -26.67
CA ALA A 481 10.72 -0.47 -26.81
C ALA A 481 9.43 -1.22 -26.40
N ALA A 482 8.76 -0.80 -25.33
CA ALA A 482 7.48 -1.37 -24.91
C ALA A 482 6.36 -1.14 -25.96
N ASP A 483 6.34 0.02 -26.61
CA ASP A 483 5.35 0.33 -27.66
C ASP A 483 5.57 -0.54 -28.92
N ILE A 484 6.84 -0.82 -29.25
CA ILE A 484 7.22 -1.69 -30.37
C ILE A 484 6.83 -3.14 -30.05
N LEU A 485 7.11 -3.59 -28.82
CA LEU A 485 6.78 -4.92 -28.34
C LEU A 485 5.27 -5.18 -28.37
N GLU A 486 4.48 -4.18 -28.01
CA GLU A 486 3.01 -4.24 -28.05
C GLU A 486 2.46 -4.39 -29.48
N LYS A 487 3.11 -3.77 -30.48
CA LYS A 487 2.79 -3.99 -31.90
C LYS A 487 3.24 -5.36 -32.42
N GLY A 488 3.96 -6.13 -31.60
CA GLY A 488 4.40 -7.48 -31.89
C GLY A 488 5.72 -7.60 -32.66
N ILE A 489 6.49 -6.51 -32.75
CA ILE A 489 7.77 -6.51 -33.45
C ILE A 489 8.89 -6.81 -32.44
N TYR A 490 9.03 -8.08 -32.06
CA TYR A 490 9.89 -8.50 -30.95
C TYR A 490 11.38 -8.13 -31.16
N ALA A 491 11.94 -8.44 -32.33
CA ALA A 491 13.37 -8.23 -32.61
C ALA A 491 13.76 -6.75 -32.50
N ASP A 492 12.93 -5.84 -33.03
CA ASP A 492 13.16 -4.41 -32.95
C ASP A 492 13.07 -3.90 -31.51
N ALA A 493 12.09 -4.40 -30.74
CA ALA A 493 11.94 -4.04 -29.35
C ALA A 493 13.14 -4.50 -28.51
N LEU A 494 13.62 -5.73 -28.72
CA LEU A 494 14.81 -6.26 -28.05
C LEU A 494 16.04 -5.41 -28.35
N THR A 495 16.25 -5.06 -29.63
CA THR A 495 17.37 -4.19 -30.05
C THR A 495 17.36 -2.85 -29.33
N VAL A 496 16.18 -2.23 -29.18
CA VAL A 496 16.05 -0.95 -28.45
C VAL A 496 16.30 -1.13 -26.95
N TYR A 497 15.85 -2.23 -26.35
CA TYR A 497 16.12 -2.52 -24.94
C TYR A 497 17.60 -2.80 -24.67
N GLU A 498 18.27 -3.61 -25.49
CA GLU A 498 19.71 -3.90 -25.37
C GLU A 498 20.54 -2.62 -25.48
N LYS A 499 20.18 -1.74 -26.43
CA LYS A 499 20.81 -0.44 -26.56
C LYS A 499 20.61 0.40 -25.30
N LEU A 500 19.39 0.49 -24.79
CA LEU A 500 19.09 1.27 -23.58
C LEU A 500 19.80 0.70 -22.34
N LEU A 501 19.87 -0.62 -22.21
CA LEU A 501 20.61 -1.30 -21.14
C LEU A 501 22.12 -1.03 -21.23
N THR A 502 22.67 -0.94 -22.44
CA THR A 502 24.09 -0.63 -22.66
C THR A 502 24.40 0.84 -22.38
N GLU A 503 23.56 1.76 -22.86
CA GLU A 503 23.77 3.20 -22.74
C GLU A 503 23.40 3.74 -21.34
N SER A 504 22.49 3.07 -20.65
CA SER A 504 21.96 3.51 -19.35
C SER A 504 21.63 2.30 -18.46
N PRO A 505 22.63 1.52 -18.03
CA PRO A 505 22.41 0.29 -17.26
C PRO A 505 21.73 0.51 -15.89
N SER A 506 21.78 1.74 -15.36
CA SER A 506 21.10 2.12 -14.12
C SER A 506 19.64 2.54 -14.32
N GLU A 507 19.15 2.60 -15.56
CA GLU A 507 17.76 2.95 -15.86
C GLU A 507 16.82 1.89 -15.30
N ALA A 508 15.91 2.29 -14.41
CA ALA A 508 15.05 1.34 -13.72
C ALA A 508 14.17 0.55 -14.70
N SER A 509 13.75 1.18 -15.80
CA SER A 509 12.82 0.59 -16.78
C SER A 509 13.40 -0.51 -17.68
N VAL A 510 14.71 -0.80 -17.57
CA VAL A 510 15.37 -1.95 -18.22
C VAL A 510 15.87 -3.00 -17.24
N SER A 511 15.73 -2.76 -15.93
CA SER A 511 16.16 -3.71 -14.90
C SER A 511 15.35 -5.01 -14.95
N GLU A 512 16.00 -6.12 -14.58
CA GLU A 512 15.36 -7.44 -14.50
C GLU A 512 14.04 -7.38 -13.72
N GLY A 513 14.06 -6.78 -12.52
CA GLY A 513 12.90 -6.70 -11.65
C GLY A 513 11.76 -5.85 -12.23
N TYR A 514 12.08 -4.76 -12.95
CA TYR A 514 11.05 -3.93 -13.58
C TYR A 514 10.34 -4.67 -14.72
N LEU A 515 11.10 -5.31 -15.61
CA LEU A 515 10.55 -6.09 -16.72
C LEU A 515 9.73 -7.28 -16.20
N ASN A 516 10.22 -7.94 -15.13
CA ASN A 516 9.51 -9.03 -14.48
C ASN A 516 8.15 -8.60 -13.95
N ASN A 517 8.12 -7.52 -13.17
CA ASN A 517 6.88 -6.97 -12.60
C ASN A 517 5.92 -6.49 -13.70
N THR A 518 6.44 -5.87 -14.76
CA THR A 518 5.63 -5.42 -15.90
C THR A 518 4.98 -6.60 -16.61
N GLY A 519 5.73 -7.67 -16.85
CA GLY A 519 5.22 -8.90 -17.45
C GLY A 519 4.13 -9.55 -16.61
N LEU A 520 4.42 -9.83 -15.34
CA LEU A 520 3.46 -10.47 -14.43
C LEU A 520 2.19 -9.63 -14.25
N SER A 521 2.30 -8.31 -14.10
CA SER A 521 1.13 -7.42 -13.97
C SER A 521 0.28 -7.35 -15.23
N SER A 522 0.89 -7.54 -16.41
CA SER A 522 0.18 -7.53 -17.70
C SER A 522 -0.56 -8.83 -17.99
N MET A 523 -0.32 -9.92 -17.24
CA MET A 523 -0.90 -11.25 -17.54
C MET A 523 -2.43 -11.23 -17.62
N LYS A 524 -3.07 -10.48 -16.71
CA LYS A 524 -4.53 -10.37 -16.64
C LYS A 524 -5.14 -9.61 -17.82
N ASP A 525 -4.47 -8.55 -18.27
CA ASP A 525 -4.99 -7.64 -19.28
C ASP A 525 -4.58 -8.03 -20.71
N ASN A 526 -3.35 -8.54 -20.86
CA ASN A 526 -2.75 -8.92 -22.14
C ASN A 526 -1.64 -9.98 -21.95
N SER A 527 -2.05 -11.24 -21.80
CA SER A 527 -1.13 -12.38 -21.63
C SER A 527 -0.12 -12.54 -22.79
N VAL A 528 -0.47 -12.15 -24.01
CA VAL A 528 0.43 -12.20 -25.17
C VAL A 528 1.58 -11.19 -25.01
N TYR A 529 1.28 -9.96 -24.60
CA TYR A 529 2.30 -8.96 -24.29
C TYR A 529 3.14 -9.38 -23.08
N ALA A 530 2.50 -9.90 -22.04
CA ALA A 530 3.16 -10.39 -20.83
C ALA A 530 4.20 -11.48 -21.13
N ILE A 531 3.83 -12.49 -21.91
CA ILE A 531 4.78 -13.54 -22.34
C ILE A 531 5.95 -12.95 -23.13
N LYS A 532 5.68 -11.99 -24.03
CA LYS A 532 6.74 -11.34 -24.82
C LYS A 532 7.73 -10.55 -23.95
N ILE A 533 7.25 -9.76 -22.99
CA ILE A 533 8.16 -8.98 -22.13
C ILE A 533 8.91 -9.88 -21.14
N LEU A 534 8.30 -10.97 -20.68
CA LEU A 534 9.00 -11.96 -19.85
C LEU A 534 10.03 -12.74 -20.66
N THR A 535 9.74 -13.08 -21.91
CA THR A 535 10.71 -13.69 -22.84
C THR A 535 11.90 -12.75 -23.03
N MET A 536 11.63 -11.47 -23.27
CA MET A 536 12.67 -10.45 -23.39
C MET A 536 13.49 -10.29 -22.11
N ASN A 537 12.86 -10.34 -20.94
CA ASN A 537 13.56 -10.32 -19.67
C ASN A 537 14.50 -11.53 -19.54
N THR A 538 14.05 -12.71 -19.95
CA THR A 538 14.88 -13.93 -20.00
C THR A 538 16.05 -13.79 -20.99
N ASP A 539 15.83 -13.19 -22.16
CA ASP A 539 16.90 -12.99 -23.16
C ASP A 539 17.95 -11.98 -22.67
N LEU A 540 17.53 -10.90 -22.00
CA LEU A 540 18.42 -9.88 -21.44
C LEU A 540 19.16 -10.35 -20.17
N TYR A 541 18.54 -11.23 -19.38
CA TYR A 541 19.07 -11.75 -18.11
C TYR A 541 19.01 -13.29 -18.08
N PRO A 542 19.74 -13.97 -18.98
CA PRO A 542 19.59 -15.42 -19.18
C PRO A 542 20.12 -16.25 -18.03
N ASP A 543 20.94 -15.69 -17.14
CA ASP A 543 21.52 -16.37 -15.98
C ASP A 543 20.64 -16.28 -14.72
N SER A 544 19.61 -15.43 -14.72
CA SER A 544 18.72 -15.28 -13.58
C SER A 544 17.66 -16.37 -13.55
N ALA A 545 17.64 -17.21 -12.51
CA ALA A 545 16.58 -18.21 -12.33
C ALA A 545 15.18 -17.59 -12.26
N ASN A 546 15.06 -16.36 -11.74
CA ASN A 546 13.81 -15.64 -11.56
C ASN A 546 13.12 -15.29 -12.90
N THR A 547 13.88 -14.95 -13.94
CA THR A 547 13.30 -14.62 -15.26
C THR A 547 12.71 -15.86 -15.93
N TRP A 548 13.39 -17.01 -15.82
CA TRP A 548 12.89 -18.29 -16.31
C TRP A 548 11.64 -18.77 -15.56
N ASP A 549 11.63 -18.61 -14.23
CA ASP A 549 10.47 -18.96 -13.40
C ASP A 549 9.24 -18.11 -13.74
N SER A 550 9.43 -16.79 -13.88
CA SER A 550 8.32 -15.89 -14.22
C SER A 550 7.77 -16.14 -15.62
N LEU A 551 8.64 -16.47 -16.59
CA LEU A 551 8.20 -16.89 -17.92
C LEU A 551 7.46 -18.24 -17.90
N ALA A 552 7.91 -19.19 -17.07
CA ALA A 552 7.23 -20.46 -16.86
C ALA A 552 5.82 -20.28 -16.28
N LEU A 553 5.70 -19.41 -15.26
CA LEU A 553 4.41 -19.02 -14.66
C LEU A 553 3.47 -18.44 -15.73
N ALA A 554 3.96 -17.53 -16.58
CA ALA A 554 3.15 -16.97 -17.66
C ALA A 554 2.67 -18.02 -18.67
N TYR A 555 3.54 -18.98 -19.05
CA TYR A 555 3.11 -20.09 -19.89
C TYR A 555 2.09 -20.99 -19.20
N GLN A 556 2.27 -21.28 -17.92
CA GLN A 556 1.35 -22.07 -17.11
C GLN A 556 -0.04 -21.41 -17.08
N GLU A 557 -0.12 -20.12 -16.79
CA GLU A 557 -1.37 -19.36 -16.77
C GLU A 557 -2.04 -19.28 -18.15
N SER A 558 -1.25 -19.19 -19.22
CA SER A 558 -1.77 -19.24 -20.60
C SER A 558 -2.19 -20.65 -21.06
N GLY A 559 -2.00 -21.67 -20.22
CA GLY A 559 -2.33 -23.07 -20.51
C GLY A 559 -1.29 -23.83 -21.32
N ASN A 560 -0.12 -23.24 -21.61
CA ASN A 560 0.98 -23.90 -22.31
C ASN A 560 1.87 -24.68 -21.33
N ILE A 561 1.34 -25.82 -20.87
CA ILE A 561 1.95 -26.63 -19.80
C ILE A 561 3.35 -27.15 -20.17
N ASP A 562 3.55 -27.55 -21.44
CA ASP A 562 4.84 -28.10 -21.88
C ASP A 562 5.95 -27.04 -21.81
N LYS A 563 5.68 -25.82 -22.30
CA LYS A 563 6.61 -24.71 -22.16
C LYS A 563 6.80 -24.31 -20.70
N ALA A 564 5.75 -24.29 -19.89
CA ALA A 564 5.87 -23.99 -18.47
C ALA A 564 6.86 -24.93 -17.77
N ILE A 565 6.71 -26.25 -17.96
CA ILE A 565 7.63 -27.26 -17.41
C ILE A 565 9.05 -27.05 -17.92
N GLU A 566 9.23 -26.82 -19.23
CA GLU A 566 10.54 -26.54 -19.83
C GLU A 566 11.23 -25.34 -19.16
N HIS A 567 10.52 -24.23 -19.01
CA HIS A 567 11.06 -23.01 -18.44
C HIS A 567 11.31 -23.14 -16.93
N TYR A 568 10.46 -23.86 -16.17
CA TYR A 568 10.77 -24.16 -14.77
C TYR A 568 12.04 -25.00 -14.62
N HIS A 569 12.26 -26.01 -15.47
CA HIS A 569 13.53 -26.74 -15.47
C HIS A 569 14.71 -25.85 -15.81
N ASN A 570 14.55 -24.89 -16.72
CA ASN A 570 15.60 -23.92 -17.01
C ASN A 570 15.90 -23.01 -15.81
N ALA A 571 14.89 -22.59 -15.04
CA ALA A 571 15.08 -21.94 -13.75
C ALA A 571 15.90 -22.83 -12.78
N LEU A 572 15.54 -24.11 -12.65
CA LEU A 572 16.23 -25.06 -11.76
C LEU A 572 17.66 -25.41 -12.18
N LYS A 573 17.99 -25.30 -13.48
CA LYS A 573 19.39 -25.42 -13.92
C LYS A 573 20.28 -24.30 -13.36
N ARG A 574 19.70 -23.12 -13.11
CA ARG A 574 20.42 -21.93 -12.62
C ARG A 574 20.41 -21.86 -11.10
N ASP A 575 19.27 -22.17 -10.50
CA ASP A 575 19.14 -22.36 -9.06
C ASP A 575 18.37 -23.65 -8.77
N PRO A 576 19.06 -24.77 -8.48
CA PRO A 576 18.42 -26.05 -8.17
C PRO A 576 17.50 -26.04 -6.94
N LYS A 577 17.58 -24.99 -6.12
CA LYS A 577 16.76 -24.81 -4.91
C LYS A 577 15.67 -23.75 -5.10
N PHE A 578 15.45 -23.26 -6.32
CA PHE A 578 14.44 -22.24 -6.61
C PHE A 578 13.04 -22.78 -6.29
N ALA A 579 12.49 -22.34 -5.16
CA ALA A 579 11.32 -22.98 -4.55
C ALA A 579 10.06 -22.90 -5.44
N SER A 580 9.88 -21.78 -6.16
CA SER A 580 8.76 -21.57 -7.08
C SER A 580 8.80 -22.61 -8.21
N ALA A 581 9.95 -22.74 -8.88
CA ALA A 581 10.12 -23.68 -9.99
C ALA A 581 10.02 -25.15 -9.55
N LEU A 582 10.55 -25.51 -8.38
CA LEU A 582 10.39 -26.86 -7.81
C LEU A 582 8.91 -27.21 -7.64
N LYS A 583 8.12 -26.26 -7.10
CA LYS A 583 6.69 -26.43 -6.93
C LYS A 583 5.98 -26.48 -8.29
N GLY A 584 6.31 -25.58 -9.22
CA GLY A 584 5.72 -25.52 -10.55
C GLY A 584 5.88 -26.82 -11.34
N VAL A 585 7.07 -27.41 -11.37
CA VAL A 585 7.30 -28.73 -11.99
C VAL A 585 6.44 -29.80 -11.31
N ALA A 586 6.49 -29.89 -9.98
CA ALA A 586 5.73 -30.91 -9.25
C ALA A 586 4.22 -30.79 -9.49
N ASP A 587 3.66 -29.59 -9.48
CA ASP A 587 2.23 -29.34 -9.69
C ASP A 587 1.81 -29.73 -11.13
N LEU A 588 2.62 -29.35 -12.13
CA LEU A 588 2.29 -29.55 -13.53
C LEU A 588 2.52 -30.98 -14.04
N GLU A 589 3.58 -31.64 -13.60
CA GLU A 589 3.84 -33.05 -13.95
C GLU A 589 2.76 -33.98 -13.37
N ASN A 590 2.34 -33.73 -12.12
CA ASN A 590 1.22 -34.45 -11.51
C ASN A 590 -0.08 -34.24 -12.29
N LYS A 591 -0.36 -33.00 -12.73
CA LYS A 591 -1.53 -32.69 -13.55
C LYS A 591 -1.49 -33.39 -14.91
N LYS A 592 -0.31 -33.45 -15.54
CA LYS A 592 -0.10 -34.14 -16.82
C LYS A 592 -0.28 -35.66 -16.69
N ALA A 593 0.17 -36.23 -15.57
CA ALA A 593 -0.02 -37.65 -15.25
C ALA A 593 -1.50 -38.02 -14.98
N GLN A 594 -2.32 -37.10 -14.47
CA GLN A 594 -3.76 -37.30 -14.25
C GLN A 594 -4.62 -37.08 -15.49
N SER A 595 -4.08 -36.40 -16.52
CA SER A 595 -4.77 -36.12 -17.79
C SER A 595 -4.50 -37.16 -18.90
N LYS A 596 -3.63 -38.14 -18.63
CA LYS A 596 -3.37 -39.32 -19.46
C LYS A 596 -4.09 -40.51 -18.85
#